data_AF-A0AAP6JJI5-F1
#
_entry.id   AF-A0AAP6JJI5-F1
#
_cell.length_a   1.000
_cell.length_b   1.000
_cell.length_c   1.000
_cell.angle_alpha   90.00
_cell.angle_beta   90.00
_cell.angle_gamma   90.00
#
_symmetry.space_group_name_H-M   'P 1'
#
loop_
_entity.id
_entity.type
_entity.pdbx_description
1 polymer ?
#
loop_
_entity_poly.entity_id
_entity_poly.type
_entity_poly.pdbx_seq_one_letter_code
_entity_poly.pdbx_strand_id
1 'polypeptide(L)'
;MTPSPTPGESLAGDYQRMLLESEGELIEPSDSTLKAQWRGQPNAGDLRKHYARRKDFHQRCELNRPDGEFAQAMEDGRPGAAGELMRDWLESCPVDAQGHLYAALAYEEAGLGIASRLHMDWFLEITDRALATGDGRSADTAFETISIQESHALLLRLGLHGVERELIRDGQLIDRVIAEDSSGQRHTLYFHPRWHFIRLHARVAAPQAESP
;
A
#
# COMPACT_ATOMS: atom_id res chain seq x y z
N MET A 1 26.51 -23.57 -21.76
CA MET A 1 26.23 -23.28 -20.33
C MET A 1 26.62 -21.84 -20.10
N THR A 2 25.65 -20.94 -20.04
CA THR A 2 25.88 -19.55 -19.62
C THR A 2 26.11 -19.54 -18.11
N PRO A 3 27.13 -18.83 -17.59
CA PRO A 3 27.36 -18.75 -16.16
C PRO A 3 26.16 -18.08 -15.47
N SER A 4 25.72 -18.63 -14.35
CA SER A 4 24.70 -18.00 -13.51
C SER A 4 25.23 -16.64 -13.04
N PRO A 5 24.44 -15.57 -13.12
CA PRO A 5 24.85 -14.24 -12.68
C PRO A 5 25.23 -14.25 -11.19
N THR A 6 26.23 -13.45 -10.82
CA THR A 6 26.56 -13.29 -9.40
C THR A 6 25.40 -12.60 -8.66
N PRO A 7 25.14 -12.94 -7.38
CA PRO A 7 23.98 -12.44 -6.63
C PRO A 7 23.83 -10.90 -6.54
N GLY A 8 24.88 -10.14 -6.84
CA GLY A 8 24.85 -8.67 -6.85
C GLY A 8 24.58 -8.04 -8.23
N GLU A 9 24.87 -8.74 -9.34
CA GLU A 9 24.67 -8.20 -10.69
C GLU A 9 23.20 -8.24 -11.13
N SER A 10 22.37 -9.15 -10.58
CA SER A 10 20.96 -9.24 -11.00
C SER A 10 20.10 -8.11 -10.42
N LEU A 11 20.34 -7.68 -9.17
CA LEU A 11 19.52 -6.66 -8.49
C LEU A 11 19.60 -5.28 -9.16
N ALA A 12 20.79 -4.87 -9.59
CA ALA A 12 20.99 -3.61 -10.30
C ALA A 12 20.33 -3.63 -11.68
N GLY A 13 20.39 -4.77 -12.38
CA GLY A 13 19.73 -4.98 -13.68
C GLY A 13 18.21 -4.94 -13.59
N ASP A 14 17.62 -5.60 -12.59
CA ASP A 14 16.18 -5.60 -12.34
C ASP A 14 15.68 -4.18 -12.01
N TYR A 15 16.45 -3.42 -11.22
CA TYR A 15 16.11 -2.03 -10.90
C TYR A 15 16.16 -1.08 -12.09
N GLN A 16 17.23 -1.14 -12.90
CA GLN A 16 17.37 -0.29 -14.07
C GLN A 16 16.18 -0.50 -15.03
N ARG A 17 15.74 -1.76 -15.19
CA ARG A 17 14.56 -2.11 -15.98
C ARG A 17 13.28 -1.52 -15.38
N MET A 18 13.07 -1.69 -14.07
CA MET A 18 11.92 -1.11 -13.37
C MET A 18 11.86 0.41 -13.48
N LEU A 19 13.00 1.12 -13.48
CA LEU A 19 13.02 2.56 -13.71
C LEU A 19 12.67 2.93 -15.15
N LEU A 20 13.27 2.25 -16.13
CA LEU A 20 13.06 2.52 -17.56
C LEU A 20 11.61 2.31 -17.98
N GLU A 21 10.95 1.33 -17.40
CA GLU A 21 9.54 1.03 -17.65
C GLU A 21 8.61 1.99 -16.89
N SER A 22 9.12 2.84 -15.98
CA SER A 22 8.28 3.63 -15.06
C SER A 22 8.02 5.00 -15.65
N GLU A 23 6.74 5.39 -15.72
CA GLU A 23 6.38 6.73 -16.17
C GLU A 23 6.66 7.77 -15.06
N GLY A 24 7.90 8.20 -14.97
CA GLY A 24 8.31 9.42 -14.27
C GLY A 24 9.23 9.22 -13.07
N GLU A 25 9.78 10.34 -12.59
CA GLU A 25 10.76 10.38 -11.51
C GLU A 25 10.11 10.38 -10.12
N LEU A 26 10.89 10.00 -9.10
CA LEU A 26 10.46 10.16 -7.71
C LEU A 26 10.27 11.64 -7.35
N ILE A 27 9.21 11.95 -6.62
CA ILE A 27 8.79 13.29 -6.22
C ILE A 27 9.38 13.64 -4.85
N GLU A 28 9.94 14.84 -4.72
CA GLU A 28 10.50 15.36 -3.47
C GLU A 28 9.41 15.68 -2.43
N PRO A 29 9.73 15.64 -1.12
CA PRO A 29 8.76 15.86 -0.03
C PRO A 29 8.03 17.20 -0.08
N SER A 30 8.66 18.25 -0.63
CA SER A 30 8.17 19.62 -0.65
C SER A 30 6.99 19.87 -1.60
N ASP A 31 6.67 18.92 -2.49
CA ASP A 31 5.48 19.01 -3.32
C ASP A 31 4.23 18.75 -2.46
N SER A 32 3.54 19.84 -2.10
CA SER A 32 2.43 19.86 -1.13
C SER A 32 1.05 19.89 -1.79
N THR A 33 0.98 19.75 -3.11
CA THR A 33 -0.20 20.08 -3.92
C THR A 33 -1.44 19.21 -3.67
N LEU A 34 -1.34 18.10 -2.93
CA LEU A 34 -2.46 17.16 -2.73
C LEU A 34 -2.91 16.93 -1.28
N LYS A 35 -2.40 17.68 -0.29
CA LYS A 35 -2.69 17.45 1.14
C LYS A 35 -4.18 17.49 1.54
N ALA A 36 -5.07 18.10 0.74
CA ALA A 36 -6.46 18.37 1.14
C ALA A 36 -7.53 17.56 0.40
N GLN A 37 -7.15 16.67 -0.52
CA GLN A 37 -8.14 16.11 -1.46
C GLN A 37 -8.96 14.93 -0.91
N TRP A 38 -8.52 14.32 0.19
CA TRP A 38 -9.21 13.12 0.68
C TRP A 38 -10.46 13.40 1.51
N ARG A 39 -10.64 14.63 1.98
CA ARG A 39 -11.85 15.03 2.73
C ARG A 39 -13.07 15.28 1.82
N GLY A 40 -12.89 15.18 0.50
CA GLY A 40 -13.93 15.38 -0.52
C GLY A 40 -14.35 14.08 -1.20
N GLN A 41 -14.88 14.21 -2.42
CA GLN A 41 -15.15 13.04 -3.27
C GLN A 41 -13.85 12.29 -3.57
N PRO A 42 -13.88 10.95 -3.58
CA PRO A 42 -12.68 10.21 -3.85
C PRO A 42 -12.17 10.39 -5.28
N ASN A 43 -10.84 10.52 -5.36
CA ASN A 43 -10.06 10.56 -6.60
C ASN A 43 -8.80 9.73 -6.37
N ALA A 44 -9.02 8.45 -6.11
CA ALA A 44 -7.96 7.53 -5.73
C ALA A 44 -6.93 7.36 -6.86
N GLY A 45 -7.31 7.54 -8.13
CA GLY A 45 -6.40 7.42 -9.27
C GLY A 45 -5.24 8.42 -9.20
N ASP A 46 -5.55 9.72 -9.13
CA ASP A 46 -4.53 10.77 -9.07
C ASP A 46 -3.75 10.71 -7.76
N LEU A 47 -4.44 10.43 -6.65
CA LEU A 47 -3.82 10.34 -5.33
C LEU A 47 -2.83 9.17 -5.26
N ARG A 48 -3.21 7.96 -5.71
CA ARG A 48 -2.31 6.80 -5.80
C ARG A 48 -1.11 7.11 -6.69
N LYS A 49 -1.34 7.67 -7.88
CA LYS A 49 -0.26 8.01 -8.84
C LYS A 49 0.75 8.98 -8.22
N HIS A 50 0.28 9.99 -7.50
CA HIS A 50 1.18 10.93 -6.83
C HIS A 50 1.93 10.29 -5.67
N TYR A 51 1.23 9.64 -4.74
CA TYR A 51 1.86 9.08 -3.54
C TYR A 51 2.82 7.94 -3.86
N ALA A 52 2.53 7.13 -4.89
CA ALA A 52 3.43 6.07 -5.34
C ALA A 52 4.86 6.59 -5.64
N ARG A 53 4.96 7.81 -6.15
CA ARG A 53 6.24 8.42 -6.56
C ARG A 53 6.95 9.17 -5.45
N ARG A 54 6.37 9.35 -4.27
CA ARG A 54 6.96 10.17 -3.22
C ARG A 54 8.19 9.52 -2.59
N LYS A 55 9.30 10.27 -2.46
CA LYS A 55 10.51 9.81 -1.77
C LYS A 55 10.30 9.59 -0.27
N ASP A 56 9.42 10.38 0.34
CA ASP A 56 9.06 10.29 1.77
C ASP A 56 7.89 9.34 2.06
N PHE A 57 7.48 8.50 1.11
CA PHE A 57 6.35 7.58 1.30
C PHE A 57 6.54 6.71 2.55
N HIS A 58 7.75 6.17 2.77
CA HIS A 58 8.02 5.33 3.94
C HIS A 58 7.74 6.08 5.25
N GLN A 59 8.28 7.30 5.38
CA GLN A 59 8.10 8.13 6.57
C GLN A 59 6.64 8.54 6.79
N ARG A 60 5.88 8.75 5.71
CA ARG A 60 4.49 9.22 5.79
C ARG A 60 3.46 8.12 5.95
N CYS A 61 3.69 6.97 5.32
CA CYS A 61 2.69 5.94 5.07
C CYS A 61 3.04 4.56 5.63
N GLU A 62 4.27 4.34 6.08
CA GLU A 62 4.71 3.02 6.56
C GLU A 62 5.24 3.11 8.00
N LEU A 63 5.96 4.19 8.33
CA LEU A 63 6.55 4.39 9.65
C LEU A 63 5.52 4.89 10.66
N ASN A 64 5.53 4.31 11.86
CA ASN A 64 4.70 4.71 13.00
C ASN A 64 3.20 4.71 12.71
N ARG A 65 2.73 3.79 11.86
CA ARG A 65 1.30 3.57 11.67
C ARG A 65 0.66 3.15 13.00
N PRO A 66 -0.42 3.81 13.46
CA PRO A 66 -0.93 3.63 14.82
C PRO A 66 -1.87 2.43 14.96
N ASP A 67 -1.49 1.28 14.39
CA ASP A 67 -2.33 0.07 14.36
C ASP A 67 -2.57 -0.48 15.77
N GLY A 68 -1.56 -0.43 16.65
CA GLY A 68 -1.66 -0.89 18.03
C GLY A 68 -2.55 0.01 18.90
N GLU A 69 -2.39 1.32 18.78
CA GLU A 69 -3.20 2.30 19.49
C GLU A 69 -4.67 2.27 19.03
N PHE A 70 -4.90 2.02 17.74
CA PHE A 70 -6.24 1.79 17.21
C PHE A 70 -6.88 0.54 17.80
N ALA A 71 -6.17 -0.60 17.77
CA ALA A 71 -6.68 -1.85 18.32
C ALA A 71 -7.03 -1.69 19.81
N GLN A 72 -6.15 -1.09 20.60
CA GLN A 72 -6.41 -0.82 22.02
C GLN A 72 -7.63 0.07 22.23
N ALA A 73 -7.79 1.13 21.42
CA ALA A 73 -8.96 2.02 21.54
C ALA A 73 -10.28 1.31 21.21
N MET A 74 -10.27 0.38 20.25
CA MET A 74 -11.44 -0.46 19.95
C MET A 74 -11.74 -1.43 21.11
N GLU A 75 -10.73 -2.11 21.65
CA GLU A 75 -10.87 -3.02 22.80
C GLU A 75 -11.40 -2.31 24.06
N ASP A 76 -10.99 -1.06 24.28
CA ASP A 76 -11.45 -0.23 25.41
C ASP A 76 -12.90 0.28 25.24
N GLY A 77 -13.58 -0.06 24.14
CA GLY A 77 -14.91 0.47 23.83
C GLY A 77 -14.91 1.97 23.53
N ARG A 78 -13.81 2.49 22.94
CA ARG A 78 -13.64 3.90 22.53
C ARG A 78 -13.58 4.05 21.00
N PRO A 79 -14.58 3.56 20.24
CA PRO A 79 -14.53 3.52 18.78
C PRO A 79 -14.44 4.93 18.16
N GLY A 80 -15.06 5.94 18.77
CA GLY A 80 -14.92 7.33 18.31
C GLY A 80 -13.46 7.82 18.35
N ALA A 81 -12.71 7.48 19.41
CA ALA A 81 -11.30 7.84 19.51
C ALA A 81 -10.43 7.05 18.52
N ALA A 82 -10.76 5.78 18.27
CA ALA A 82 -10.08 4.97 17.26
C ALA A 82 -10.27 5.53 15.83
N GLY A 83 -11.49 5.98 15.50
CA GLY A 83 -11.78 6.63 14.21
C GLY A 83 -10.99 7.93 14.03
N GLU A 84 -10.96 8.79 15.06
CA GLU A 84 -10.18 10.04 15.03
C GLU A 84 -8.67 9.80 14.87
N LEU A 85 -8.14 8.78 15.56
CA LEU A 85 -6.73 8.38 15.44
C LEU A 85 -6.38 8.00 13.98
N MET A 86 -7.22 7.18 13.34
CA MET A 86 -7.01 6.79 11.94
C MET A 86 -7.21 7.96 10.98
N ARG A 87 -8.18 8.84 11.24
CA ARG A 87 -8.35 10.08 10.48
C ARG A 87 -7.09 10.93 10.52
N ASP A 88 -6.49 11.11 11.69
CA ASP A 88 -5.27 11.91 11.86
C ASP A 88 -4.07 11.26 11.14
N TRP A 89 -3.97 9.93 11.14
CA TRP A 89 -3.00 9.21 10.32
C TRP A 89 -3.19 9.45 8.81
N LEU A 90 -4.45 9.45 8.34
CA LEU A 90 -4.79 9.66 6.94
C LEU A 90 -4.47 11.09 6.45
N GLU A 91 -4.28 12.07 7.35
CA GLU A 91 -3.70 13.37 6.98
C GLU A 91 -2.24 13.26 6.49
N SER A 92 -1.51 12.27 6.99
CA SER A 92 -0.15 11.95 6.53
C SER A 92 -0.18 11.04 5.30
N CYS A 93 -1.01 10.01 5.34
CA CYS A 93 -1.11 8.97 4.31
C CYS A 93 -2.54 8.72 3.81
N PRO A 94 -3.08 9.58 2.95
CA PRO A 94 -4.46 9.45 2.45
C PRO A 94 -4.66 8.31 1.43
N VAL A 95 -3.59 7.60 1.04
CA VAL A 95 -3.67 6.41 0.18
C VAL A 95 -3.69 5.10 0.97
N ASP A 96 -3.67 5.16 2.31
CA ASP A 96 -3.78 3.97 3.15
C ASP A 96 -5.23 3.46 3.17
N ALA A 97 -5.56 2.60 2.20
CA ALA A 97 -6.88 1.98 2.08
C ALA A 97 -7.29 1.24 3.36
N GLN A 98 -6.37 0.52 4.02
CA GLN A 98 -6.68 -0.19 5.25
C GLN A 98 -6.94 0.78 6.42
N GLY A 99 -6.24 1.92 6.47
CA GLY A 99 -6.54 3.00 7.41
C GLY A 99 -7.93 3.59 7.20
N HIS A 100 -8.35 3.77 5.95
CA HIS A 100 -9.73 4.14 5.62
C HIS A 100 -10.75 3.10 6.09
N LEU A 101 -10.51 1.80 5.86
CA LEU A 101 -11.38 0.74 6.36
C LEU A 101 -11.50 0.78 7.90
N TYR A 102 -10.37 0.94 8.61
CA TYR A 102 -10.34 1.02 10.07
C TYR A 102 -11.14 2.22 10.60
N ALA A 103 -10.94 3.41 10.01
CA ALA A 103 -11.74 4.58 10.35
C ALA A 103 -13.23 4.36 10.08
N ALA A 104 -13.58 3.73 8.95
CA ALA A 104 -14.97 3.45 8.59
C ALA A 104 -15.67 2.55 9.62
N LEU A 105 -15.00 1.47 10.03
CA LEU A 105 -15.52 0.52 11.04
C LEU A 105 -15.67 1.18 12.41
N ALA A 106 -14.66 1.92 12.85
CA ALA A 106 -14.69 2.62 14.13
C ALA A 106 -15.77 3.71 14.18
N TYR A 107 -15.93 4.49 13.11
CA TYR A 107 -17.01 5.48 13.04
C TYR A 107 -18.40 4.85 12.97
N GLU A 108 -18.56 3.70 12.31
CA GLU A 108 -19.84 2.97 12.32
C GLU A 108 -20.20 2.52 13.74
N GLU A 109 -19.25 1.91 14.45
CA GLU A 109 -19.46 1.46 15.84
C GLU A 109 -19.75 2.64 16.79
N ALA A 110 -19.18 3.82 16.53
CA ALA A 110 -19.48 5.04 17.27
C ALA A 110 -20.83 5.70 16.89
N GLY A 111 -21.59 5.14 15.94
CA GLY A 111 -22.85 5.73 15.45
C GLY A 111 -22.66 6.95 14.52
N LEU A 112 -21.45 7.16 13.99
CA LEU A 112 -21.08 8.28 13.13
C LEU A 112 -21.17 7.88 11.63
N GLY A 113 -22.35 7.46 11.19
CA GLY A 113 -22.54 6.83 9.87
C GLY A 113 -22.17 7.68 8.64
N ILE A 114 -22.20 9.03 8.72
CA ILE A 114 -21.74 9.89 7.61
C ILE A 114 -20.22 9.77 7.45
N ALA A 115 -19.46 9.86 8.56
CA ALA A 115 -18.02 9.73 8.55
C ALA A 115 -17.62 8.30 8.12
N SER A 116 -18.32 7.29 8.62
CA SER A 116 -18.11 5.90 8.20
C SER A 116 -18.22 5.72 6.68
N ARG A 117 -19.31 6.20 6.08
CA ARG A 117 -19.52 6.11 4.62
C ARG A 117 -18.42 6.79 3.82
N LEU A 118 -18.00 7.99 4.21
CA LEU A 118 -16.91 8.69 3.52
C LEU A 118 -15.63 7.85 3.48
N HIS A 119 -15.23 7.28 4.62
CA HIS A 119 -14.03 6.45 4.68
C HIS A 119 -14.20 5.11 3.94
N MET A 120 -15.40 4.52 3.97
CA MET A 120 -15.70 3.34 3.18
C MET A 120 -15.61 3.63 1.67
N ASP A 121 -16.13 4.76 1.21
CA ASP A 121 -16.05 5.17 -0.21
C ASP A 121 -14.59 5.26 -0.67
N TRP A 122 -13.70 5.81 0.17
CA TRP A 122 -12.25 5.84 -0.11
C TRP A 122 -11.60 4.45 -0.13
N PHE A 123 -11.92 3.59 0.84
CA PHE A 123 -11.42 2.21 0.85
C PHE A 123 -11.83 1.47 -0.43
N LEU A 124 -13.10 1.57 -0.81
CA LEU A 124 -13.63 0.97 -2.03
C LEU A 124 -12.95 1.55 -3.26
N GLU A 125 -12.85 2.88 -3.37
CA GLU A 125 -12.26 3.47 -4.57
C GLU A 125 -10.76 3.13 -4.73
N ILE A 126 -9.96 3.18 -3.66
CA ILE A 126 -8.54 2.81 -3.74
C ILE A 126 -8.39 1.35 -4.16
N THR A 127 -9.15 0.44 -3.52
CA THR A 127 -9.04 -0.99 -3.80
C THR A 127 -9.60 -1.36 -5.18
N ASP A 128 -10.72 -0.79 -5.60
CA ASP A 128 -11.29 -1.02 -6.94
C ASP A 128 -10.33 -0.53 -8.04
N ARG A 129 -9.60 0.59 -7.82
CA ARG A 129 -8.57 1.07 -8.76
C ARG A 129 -7.39 0.12 -8.85
N ALA A 130 -6.98 -0.52 -7.76
CA ALA A 130 -5.91 -1.51 -7.79
C ALA A 130 -6.38 -2.82 -8.43
N LEU A 131 -7.57 -3.29 -8.10
CA LEU A 131 -8.17 -4.50 -8.69
C LEU A 131 -8.42 -4.35 -10.20
N ALA A 132 -8.65 -3.14 -10.70
CA ALA A 132 -8.83 -2.89 -12.13
C ALA A 132 -7.55 -3.06 -12.98
N THR A 133 -6.38 -3.21 -12.35
CA THR A 133 -5.09 -3.32 -13.06
C THR A 133 -4.75 -4.74 -13.52
N GLY A 134 -5.43 -5.76 -12.99
CA GLY A 134 -5.13 -7.16 -13.27
C GLY A 134 -6.20 -8.10 -12.68
N ASP A 135 -5.92 -9.40 -12.63
CA ASP A 135 -6.78 -10.39 -11.97
C ASP A 135 -6.07 -11.15 -10.82
N GLY A 136 -4.76 -10.90 -10.65
CA GLY A 136 -3.94 -11.45 -9.59
C GLY A 136 -3.70 -12.96 -9.71
N ARG A 137 -4.04 -13.62 -10.83
CA ARG A 137 -3.92 -15.08 -10.98
C ARG A 137 -2.55 -15.57 -11.41
N SER A 138 -1.74 -14.70 -12.02
CA SER A 138 -0.35 -14.99 -12.41
C SER A 138 0.52 -13.74 -12.23
N ALA A 139 1.83 -13.90 -12.39
CA ALA A 139 2.76 -12.77 -12.41
C ALA A 139 2.43 -11.76 -13.52
N ASP A 140 1.98 -12.22 -14.70
CA ASP A 140 1.64 -11.37 -15.85
C ASP A 140 0.37 -10.54 -15.64
N THR A 141 -0.55 -11.04 -14.81
CA THR A 141 -1.83 -10.39 -14.49
C THR A 141 -1.89 -9.93 -13.05
N ALA A 142 -0.74 -9.77 -12.40
CA ALA A 142 -0.63 -9.35 -11.01
C ALA A 142 -1.33 -8.01 -10.77
N PHE A 143 -1.94 -7.83 -9.60
CA PHE A 143 -2.50 -6.54 -9.22
C PHE A 143 -1.38 -5.53 -9.01
N GLU A 144 -1.42 -4.39 -9.70
CA GLU A 144 -0.48 -3.29 -9.48
C GLU A 144 -0.83 -2.55 -8.19
N THR A 145 0.12 -2.61 -7.24
CA THR A 145 0.02 -1.91 -5.97
C THR A 145 1.16 -0.91 -5.78
N ILE A 146 0.92 0.12 -4.98
CA ILE A 146 1.92 1.17 -4.72
C ILE A 146 2.74 0.90 -3.46
N SER A 147 2.28 -0.03 -2.60
CA SER A 147 2.91 -0.45 -1.35
C SER A 147 2.49 -1.88 -0.97
N ILE A 148 3.22 -2.49 -0.02
CA ILE A 148 2.85 -3.77 0.58
C ILE A 148 1.54 -3.66 1.37
N GLN A 149 1.32 -2.53 2.04
CA GLN A 149 0.09 -2.23 2.77
C GLN A 149 -1.13 -2.19 1.85
N GLU A 150 -1.00 -1.65 0.63
CA GLU A 150 -2.10 -1.69 -0.35
C GLU A 150 -2.42 -3.13 -0.76
N SER A 151 -1.42 -4.00 -0.93
CA SER A 151 -1.66 -5.44 -1.16
C SER A 151 -2.43 -6.09 -0.01
N HIS A 152 -2.14 -5.73 1.25
CA HIS A 152 -2.90 -6.21 2.41
C HIS A 152 -4.35 -5.71 2.39
N ALA A 153 -4.58 -4.44 2.03
CA ALA A 153 -5.94 -3.90 1.88
C ALA A 153 -6.75 -4.65 0.80
N LEU A 154 -6.10 -5.09 -0.28
CA LEU A 154 -6.75 -5.89 -1.33
C LEU A 154 -7.17 -7.27 -0.81
N LEU A 155 -6.35 -7.92 0.02
CA LEU A 155 -6.75 -9.18 0.66
C LEU A 155 -8.01 -8.98 1.50
N LEU A 156 -8.06 -7.93 2.32
CA LEU A 156 -9.26 -7.59 3.11
C LEU A 156 -10.48 -7.33 2.22
N ARG A 157 -10.31 -6.57 1.12
CA ARG A 157 -11.37 -6.30 0.13
C ARG A 157 -11.94 -7.57 -0.49
N LEU A 158 -11.11 -8.58 -0.68
CA LEU A 158 -11.47 -9.89 -1.24
C LEU A 158 -11.96 -10.88 -0.19
N GLY A 159 -12.00 -10.50 1.10
CA GLY A 159 -12.39 -11.40 2.18
C GLY A 159 -11.35 -12.49 2.47
N LEU A 160 -10.07 -12.17 2.25
CA LEU A 160 -8.94 -13.08 2.40
C LEU A 160 -7.99 -12.63 3.51
N HIS A 161 -7.33 -13.58 4.18
CA HIS A 161 -6.18 -13.33 5.05
C HIS A 161 -4.92 -14.00 4.48
N GLY A 162 -3.79 -13.29 4.51
CA GLY A 162 -2.51 -13.81 4.01
C GLY A 162 -1.90 -14.85 4.96
N VAL A 163 -1.39 -15.95 4.39
CA VAL A 163 -0.80 -17.07 5.14
C VAL A 163 0.69 -17.20 4.85
N GLU A 164 1.05 -17.20 3.56
CA GLU A 164 2.44 -17.31 3.11
C GLU A 164 2.75 -16.22 2.08
N ARG A 165 4.02 -15.80 2.05
CA ARG A 165 4.49 -14.78 1.13
C ARG A 165 5.86 -15.13 0.57
N GLU A 166 6.02 -14.95 -0.73
CA GLU A 166 7.24 -15.21 -1.47
C GLU A 166 7.49 -14.09 -2.48
N LEU A 167 8.72 -13.56 -2.50
CA LEU A 167 9.14 -12.60 -3.52
C LEU A 167 9.74 -13.34 -4.72
N ILE A 168 9.04 -13.33 -5.85
CA ILE A 168 9.51 -13.89 -7.11
C ILE A 168 10.38 -12.87 -7.82
N ARG A 169 11.50 -13.34 -8.37
CA ARG A 169 12.50 -12.54 -9.10
C ARG A 169 12.70 -13.14 -10.49
N ASP A 170 11.84 -12.77 -11.42
CA ASP A 170 11.91 -13.24 -12.81
C ASP A 170 11.64 -12.09 -13.78
N GLY A 171 12.64 -11.23 -13.96
CA GLY A 171 12.55 -10.01 -14.76
C GLY A 171 11.72 -8.87 -14.14
N GLN A 172 10.84 -9.19 -13.19
CA GLN A 172 10.10 -8.27 -12.33
C GLN A 172 10.11 -8.76 -10.87
N LEU A 173 9.81 -7.86 -9.93
CA LEU A 173 9.68 -8.17 -8.52
C LEU A 173 8.19 -8.32 -8.17
N ILE A 174 7.75 -9.57 -8.07
CA ILE A 174 6.35 -9.92 -7.84
C ILE A 174 6.20 -10.54 -6.45
N ASP A 175 5.27 -10.00 -5.68
CA ASP A 175 4.88 -10.55 -4.38
C ASP A 175 3.79 -11.62 -4.59
N ARG A 176 4.17 -12.89 -4.43
CA ARG A 176 3.24 -14.02 -4.44
C ARG A 176 2.75 -14.25 -3.03
N VAL A 177 1.43 -14.21 -2.85
CA VAL A 177 0.77 -14.44 -1.56
C VAL A 177 -0.12 -15.66 -1.67
N ILE A 178 0.02 -16.59 -0.74
CA ILE A 178 -0.99 -17.61 -0.50
C ILE A 178 -1.89 -17.09 0.62
N ALA A 179 -3.17 -16.95 0.32
CA ALA A 179 -4.19 -16.43 1.22
C ALA A 179 -5.30 -17.46 1.42
N GLU A 180 -6.11 -17.28 2.45
CA GLU A 180 -7.26 -18.14 2.76
C GLU A 180 -8.52 -17.30 2.93
N ASP A 181 -9.67 -17.87 2.56
CA ASP A 181 -10.97 -17.29 2.89
C ASP A 181 -11.54 -17.85 4.19
N SER A 182 -12.74 -17.39 4.57
CA SER A 182 -13.44 -17.83 5.79
C SER A 182 -13.82 -19.32 5.81
N SER A 183 -13.78 -20.01 4.67
CA SER A 183 -13.98 -21.47 4.57
C SER A 183 -12.68 -22.27 4.70
N GLY A 184 -11.53 -21.59 4.78
CA GLY A 184 -10.20 -22.20 4.78
C GLY A 184 -9.73 -22.61 3.39
N GLN A 185 -10.43 -22.20 2.32
CA GLN A 185 -9.97 -22.44 0.96
C GLN A 185 -8.77 -21.54 0.67
N ARG A 186 -7.70 -22.14 0.17
CA ARG A 186 -6.46 -21.44 -0.20
C ARG A 186 -6.55 -20.87 -1.61
N HIS A 187 -6.09 -19.63 -1.75
CA HIS A 187 -5.99 -18.87 -2.99
C HIS A 187 -4.54 -18.41 -3.17
N THR A 188 -4.02 -18.43 -4.40
CA THR A 188 -2.72 -17.82 -4.73
C THR A 188 -2.98 -16.53 -5.47
N LEU A 189 -2.42 -15.43 -4.98
CA LEU A 189 -2.53 -14.10 -5.57
C LEU A 189 -1.14 -13.54 -5.85
N TYR A 190 -1.05 -12.74 -6.91
CA TYR A 190 0.18 -12.07 -7.33
C TYR A 190 -0.04 -10.56 -7.28
N PHE A 191 0.89 -9.86 -6.64
CA PHE A 191 0.90 -8.41 -6.54
C PHE A 191 2.21 -7.86 -7.11
N HIS A 192 2.13 -6.74 -7.80
CA HIS A 192 3.28 -6.02 -8.33
C HIS A 192 3.43 -4.69 -7.58
N PRO A 193 4.08 -4.66 -6.40
CA PRO A 193 4.29 -3.45 -5.61
C PRO A 193 5.45 -2.62 -6.16
N ARG A 194 5.40 -2.31 -7.45
CA ARG A 194 6.51 -1.76 -8.23
C ARG A 194 7.17 -0.55 -7.59
N TRP A 195 6.37 0.45 -7.22
CA TRP A 195 6.86 1.69 -6.65
C TRP A 195 7.49 1.51 -5.26
N HIS A 196 7.05 0.51 -4.50
CA HIS A 196 7.71 0.15 -3.25
C HIS A 196 9.16 -0.26 -3.49
N PHE A 197 9.43 -1.10 -4.50
CA PHE A 197 10.79 -1.51 -4.82
C PHE A 197 11.64 -0.39 -5.41
N ILE A 198 11.06 0.48 -6.23
CA ILE A 198 11.76 1.68 -6.72
C ILE A 198 12.22 2.55 -5.54
N ARG A 199 11.32 2.83 -4.58
CA ARG A 199 11.65 3.61 -3.38
C ARG A 199 12.68 2.91 -2.51
N LEU A 200 12.54 1.59 -2.29
CA LEU A 200 13.47 0.80 -1.50
C LEU A 200 14.90 0.89 -2.06
N HIS A 201 15.05 0.67 -3.37
CA HIS A 201 16.36 0.76 -4.01
C HIS A 201 16.94 2.18 -3.92
N ALA A 202 16.15 3.22 -4.17
CA ALA A 202 16.60 4.60 -4.04
C ALA A 202 17.14 4.91 -2.63
N ARG A 203 16.53 4.38 -1.56
CA ARG A 203 17.02 4.52 -0.18
C ARG A 203 18.33 3.77 0.07
N VAL A 204 18.49 2.58 -0.52
CA VAL A 204 19.72 1.78 -0.36
C VAL A 204 20.89 2.39 -1.14
N ALA A 205 20.62 2.99 -2.30
CA ALA A 205 21.62 3.64 -3.14
C ALA A 205 22.01 5.05 -2.65
N ALA A 206 21.17 5.71 -1.87
CA ALA A 206 21.51 7.00 -1.28
C ALA A 206 22.68 6.83 -0.30
N PRO A 207 23.74 7.66 -0.38
CA PRO A 207 24.76 7.68 0.65
C PRO A 207 24.07 7.93 1.99
N GLN A 208 24.39 7.12 3.01
CA GLN A 208 23.94 7.42 4.36
C GLN A 208 24.54 8.77 4.72
N ALA A 209 23.73 9.82 4.65
CA ALA A 209 24.12 11.11 5.17
C ALA A 209 24.43 10.88 6.65
N GLU A 210 25.67 11.10 7.05
CA GLU A 210 26.08 11.02 8.45
C GLU A 210 25.10 11.87 9.26
N SER A 211 24.36 11.22 10.16
CA SER A 211 23.45 11.93 11.07
C SER A 211 24.29 12.94 11.85
N PRO A 212 23.91 14.24 11.87
CA PRO A 212 24.60 15.25 12.66
C PRO A 212 24.51 14.98 14.16
#